data_AF-A0A7K3Z0U5-F1
#
_entry.id   AF-A0A7K3Z0U5-F1
#
_cell.length_a   1.000
_cell.length_b   1.000
_cell.length_c   1.000
_cell.angle_alpha   90.00
_cell.angle_beta   90.00
_cell.angle_gamma   90.00
#
_symmetry.space_group_name_H-M   'P 1'
#
loop_
_entity.id
_entity.type
_entity.pdbx_description
1 polymer ?
#
loop_
_entity_poly.entity_id
_entity_poly.type
_entity_poly.pdbx_seq_one_letter_code
_entity_poly.pdbx_strand_id
1 'polypeptide(L)'
;MKSAPGTTRKSIQKISPIDVYKLLPKTNCGECNEANCIAFATRLVNGELVLSGCPPLFTEKYARAREALEELMEPPVRAVTFGTGKNAVTIGGKYVLWRHEFTYHNPTAVAIDVHDQMTPDELVKRVGSIAQFTYNYIGRTLSFNAVAVRSVTKDPAMFAAAVRTVAGATDLPLILCTLDPAVMKAGLEKVRDRRPLIYAANADNWSAMADLALEAGVPLVVSAPGDPTLLRSLARTLLNYGVNDLVLDPGTFAGNGLPETISTFTDIRTQACRQFDELFGFPLLGLPLAVWTGDEISEDVLKWKEAVLASMLMSRYADILIMHSLDGWVLLPQLIWRFNLYTDPRKPVSVEAGVKPFGRPDKNSPVLVTTNYALTYFTVESDIKAANLDCYLIVADTGGLSVESAVAGRIFTAESIATALKEYSIADLVDHTTLIIPGLAARLSGETEEATGWKILVGPKDSSGIPQFLREHWRKERTEDPQP
;
A
#
# COMPACT_ATOMS: atom_id res chain seq x y z
N MET A 1 14.27 24.84 16.53
CA MET A 1 15.74 24.91 16.36
C MET A 1 16.02 25.39 14.95
N LYS A 2 16.78 26.48 14.78
CA LYS A 2 17.21 26.92 13.44
C LYS A 2 18.24 25.92 12.93
N SER A 3 17.95 25.24 11.83
CA SER A 3 18.94 24.47 11.08
C SER A 3 20.11 25.39 10.70
N ALA A 4 21.33 24.92 10.93
CA ALA A 4 22.53 25.67 10.62
C ALA A 4 22.60 25.97 9.11
N PRO A 5 23.04 27.17 8.69
CA PRO A 5 23.21 27.48 7.27
C PRO A 5 24.43 26.71 6.74
N GLY A 6 24.21 25.66 5.94
CA GLY A 6 25.30 25.02 5.19
C GLY A 6 25.19 23.53 4.87
N THR A 7 24.25 22.78 5.42
CA THR A 7 24.03 21.38 5.00
C THR A 7 22.88 21.32 4.02
N THR A 8 23.18 21.36 2.73
CA THR A 8 22.19 21.07 1.68
C THR A 8 21.65 19.65 1.92
N ARG A 9 20.41 19.54 2.41
CA ARG A 9 19.75 18.26 2.66
C ARG A 9 19.87 17.40 1.40
N LYS A 10 20.42 16.19 1.54
CA LYS A 10 20.61 15.28 0.41
C LYS A 10 19.31 14.55 0.14
N SER A 11 18.96 14.34 -1.13
CA SER A 11 17.89 13.39 -1.46
C SER A 11 18.35 11.97 -1.15
N ILE A 12 17.41 11.05 -0.92
CA ILE A 12 17.72 9.64 -0.60
C ILE A 12 18.66 9.00 -1.63
N GLN A 13 18.52 9.38 -2.90
CA GLN A 13 19.35 8.88 -4.01
C GLN A 13 20.82 9.34 -3.95
N LYS A 14 21.11 10.41 -3.19
CA LYS A 14 22.47 10.96 -3.01
C LYS A 14 23.12 10.55 -1.69
N ILE A 15 22.38 9.87 -0.81
CA ILE A 15 22.92 9.34 0.43
C ILE A 15 23.61 8.01 0.10
N SER A 16 24.92 7.93 0.35
CA SER A 16 25.67 6.70 0.12
C SER A 16 25.66 5.79 1.35
N PRO A 17 25.86 4.46 1.20
CA PRO A 17 26.08 3.56 2.33
C PRO A 17 27.23 4.01 3.24
N ILE A 18 28.23 4.71 2.67
CA ILE A 18 29.36 5.26 3.42
C ILE A 18 28.93 6.42 4.32
N ASP A 19 28.02 7.29 3.86
CA ASP A 19 27.49 8.40 4.66
C ASP A 19 26.79 7.87 5.92
N VAL A 20 25.97 6.82 5.76
CA VAL A 20 25.30 6.13 6.87
C VAL A 20 26.31 5.39 7.76
N TYR A 21 27.22 4.60 7.16
CA TYR A 21 28.20 3.82 7.91
C TYR A 21 29.09 4.68 8.82
N LYS A 22 29.43 5.91 8.40
CA LYS A 22 30.20 6.85 9.22
C LYS A 22 29.55 7.15 10.56
N LEU A 23 28.22 7.15 10.61
CA LEU A 23 27.40 7.44 11.78
C LEU A 23 26.92 6.19 12.54
N LEU A 24 27.15 4.98 12.02
CA LEU A 24 26.82 3.75 12.74
C LEU A 24 27.80 3.47 13.89
N PRO A 25 27.42 2.62 14.86
CA PRO A 25 28.29 2.19 15.97
C PRO A 25 29.60 1.49 15.56
N LYS A 26 29.67 0.94 14.34
CA LYS A 26 30.82 0.20 13.77
C LYS A 26 31.30 -0.98 14.61
N THR A 27 30.38 -1.62 15.35
CA THR A 27 30.69 -2.77 16.21
C THR A 27 30.75 -4.09 15.45
N ASN A 28 30.11 -4.18 14.28
CA ASN A 28 29.95 -5.42 13.50
C ASN A 28 29.42 -6.60 14.34
N CYS A 29 28.54 -6.31 15.31
CA CYS A 29 28.04 -7.27 16.29
C CYS A 29 27.11 -8.36 15.72
N GLY A 30 26.49 -8.13 14.56
CA GLY A 30 25.52 -9.07 13.98
C GLY A 30 24.13 -9.06 14.64
N GLU A 31 23.88 -8.23 15.65
CA GLU A 31 22.56 -8.13 16.33
C GLU A 31 21.42 -7.70 15.40
N CYS A 32 21.74 -7.11 14.25
CA CYS A 32 20.81 -6.76 13.20
C CYS A 32 20.63 -7.85 12.13
N ASN A 33 21.18 -9.05 12.32
CA ASN A 33 21.25 -10.15 11.34
C ASN A 33 21.97 -9.79 10.02
N GLU A 34 22.77 -8.74 10.02
CA GLU A 34 23.64 -8.37 8.89
C GLU A 34 25.07 -8.83 9.13
N ALA A 35 25.77 -9.19 8.05
CA ALA A 35 27.15 -9.65 8.11
C ALA A 35 28.11 -8.62 8.75
N ASN A 36 27.81 -7.33 8.62
CA ASN A 36 28.58 -6.22 9.20
C ASN A 36 27.79 -4.90 9.12
N CYS A 37 28.30 -3.83 9.75
CA CYS A 37 27.62 -2.53 9.77
C CYS A 37 27.51 -1.88 8.38
N ILE A 38 28.41 -2.16 7.43
CA ILE A 38 28.32 -1.60 6.06
C ILE A 38 27.22 -2.29 5.23
N ALA A 39 26.96 -3.58 5.46
CA ALA A 39 25.81 -4.30 4.91
C ALA A 39 24.50 -3.69 5.43
N PHE A 40 24.39 -3.46 6.75
CA PHE A 40 23.26 -2.74 7.34
C PHE A 40 23.06 -1.35 6.72
N ALA A 41 24.14 -0.57 6.59
CA ALA A 41 24.08 0.75 5.97
C ALA A 41 23.58 0.71 4.52
N THR A 42 24.03 -0.27 3.74
CA THR A 42 23.60 -0.47 2.34
C THR A 42 22.11 -0.77 2.25
N ARG A 43 21.65 -1.73 3.06
CA ARG A 43 20.24 -2.13 3.08
C ARG A 43 19.33 -1.02 3.62
N LEU A 44 19.81 -0.22 4.57
CA LEU A 44 19.10 0.96 5.08
C LEU A 44 18.92 2.03 3.99
N VAL A 45 19.99 2.40 3.26
CA VAL A 45 19.92 3.37 2.15
C VAL A 45 19.00 2.87 1.03
N ASN A 46 18.97 1.56 0.80
CA ASN A 46 18.07 0.94 -0.17
C ASN A 46 16.61 0.88 0.31
N GLY A 47 16.31 1.24 1.57
CA GLY A 47 14.97 1.20 2.16
C GLY A 47 14.49 -0.22 2.51
N GLU A 48 15.41 -1.17 2.65
CA GLU A 48 15.11 -2.57 2.99
C GLU A 48 15.07 -2.83 4.50
N LEU A 49 15.71 -1.93 5.27
CA LEU A 49 15.73 -1.95 6.73
C LEU A 49 15.30 -0.58 7.26
N VAL A 50 15.03 -0.52 8.56
CA VAL A 50 14.75 0.71 9.31
C VAL A 50 15.82 0.92 10.38
N LEU A 51 16.00 2.17 10.82
CA LEU A 51 17.02 2.52 11.82
C LEU A 51 16.90 1.70 13.10
N SER A 52 15.68 1.42 13.56
CA SER A 52 15.39 0.58 14.74
C SER A 52 15.89 -0.86 14.63
N GLY A 53 16.28 -1.31 13.44
CA GLY A 53 16.90 -2.61 13.21
C GLY A 53 18.34 -2.72 13.71
N CYS A 54 18.96 -1.64 14.22
CA CYS A 54 20.27 -1.67 14.85
C CYS A 54 20.15 -1.42 16.37
N PRO A 55 19.98 -2.47 17.20
CA PRO A 55 19.81 -2.30 18.65
C PRO A 55 20.91 -1.48 19.34
N PRO A 56 22.21 -1.63 19.00
CA PRO A 56 23.27 -0.82 19.62
C PRO A 56 23.10 0.69 19.42
N LEU A 57 22.49 1.13 18.31
CA LEU A 57 22.26 2.54 17.99
C LEU A 57 21.31 3.21 19.01
N PHE A 58 20.46 2.43 19.68
CA PHE A 58 19.47 2.95 20.64
C PHE A 58 19.98 2.98 22.08
N THR A 59 21.25 2.65 22.31
CA THR A 59 21.90 2.83 23.61
C THR A 59 22.31 4.29 23.81
N GLU A 60 22.36 4.77 25.07
CA GLU A 60 22.73 6.16 25.38
C GLU A 60 24.08 6.58 24.79
N LYS A 61 25.02 5.63 24.71
CA LYS A 61 26.36 5.84 24.12
C LYS A 61 26.32 6.40 22.70
N TYR A 62 25.31 6.02 21.91
CA TYR A 62 25.19 6.41 20.50
C TYR A 62 24.06 7.40 20.24
N ALA A 63 23.50 8.04 21.27
CA ALA A 63 22.37 8.97 21.13
C ALA A 63 22.62 10.07 20.08
N ARG A 64 23.79 10.71 20.10
CA ARG A 64 24.15 11.74 19.09
C ARG A 64 24.28 11.18 17.67
N ALA A 65 24.77 9.95 17.55
CA ALA A 65 24.93 9.30 16.26
C ALA A 65 23.57 8.87 15.69
N ARG A 66 22.65 8.44 16.57
CA ARG A 66 21.24 8.17 16.26
C ARG A 66 20.56 9.43 15.76
N GLU A 67 20.65 10.54 16.49
CA GLU A 67 20.06 11.83 16.07
C GLU A 67 20.58 12.28 14.70
N ALA A 68 21.89 12.20 14.46
CA ALA A 68 22.47 12.55 13.16
C ALA A 68 22.01 11.62 12.02
N LEU A 69 21.79 10.33 12.31
CA LEU A 69 21.24 9.38 11.34
C LEU A 69 19.76 9.62 11.07
N GLU A 70 18.98 9.92 12.10
CA GLU A 70 17.57 10.28 11.98
C GLU A 70 17.42 11.54 11.14
N GLU A 71 18.24 12.56 11.35
CA GLU A 71 18.24 13.78 10.52
C GLU A 71 18.67 13.50 9.07
N LEU A 72 19.73 12.72 8.87
CA LEU A 72 20.23 12.36 7.53
C LEU A 72 19.19 11.57 6.73
N MET A 73 18.49 10.65 7.40
CA MET A 73 17.51 9.76 6.80
C MET A 73 16.08 10.29 6.90
N GLU A 74 15.86 11.49 7.44
CA GLU A 74 14.51 12.02 7.59
C GLU A 74 13.89 12.22 6.19
N PRO A 75 12.68 11.71 5.93
CA PRO A 75 12.01 11.93 4.66
C PRO A 75 11.63 13.41 4.49
N PRO A 76 11.78 14.00 3.29
CA PRO A 76 11.31 15.35 2.98
C PRO A 76 9.84 15.61 3.33
N VAL A 77 8.99 14.58 3.23
CA VAL A 77 7.66 14.61 3.85
C VAL A 77 7.64 13.71 5.07
N ARG A 78 7.43 14.32 6.23
CA ARG A 78 7.37 13.67 7.53
C ARG A 78 6.30 12.60 7.58
N ALA A 79 6.55 11.59 8.39
CA ALA A 79 5.57 10.56 8.69
C ALA A 79 4.72 11.02 9.88
N VAL A 80 3.40 10.95 9.74
CA VAL A 80 2.47 11.16 10.83
C VAL A 80 1.69 9.88 11.05
N THR A 81 1.64 9.41 12.29
CA THR A 81 0.84 8.26 12.67
C THR A 81 -0.43 8.74 13.36
N PHE A 82 -1.54 8.02 13.24
CA PHE A 82 -2.75 8.17 14.05
C PHE A 82 -3.37 6.79 14.31
N GLY A 83 -4.19 6.67 15.34
CA GLY A 83 -4.55 5.35 15.88
C GLY A 83 -3.49 4.79 16.82
N THR A 84 -3.78 3.62 17.38
CA THR A 84 -2.90 2.89 18.31
C THR A 84 -2.84 1.41 17.98
N GLY A 85 -1.81 0.73 18.51
CA GLY A 85 -1.63 -0.72 18.35
C GLY A 85 -1.46 -1.16 16.90
N LYS A 86 -1.89 -2.39 16.60
CA LYS A 86 -1.73 -3.03 15.28
C LYS A 86 -2.51 -2.34 14.14
N ASN A 87 -3.50 -1.53 14.49
CA ASN A 87 -4.33 -0.81 13.52
C ASN A 87 -3.87 0.64 13.31
N ALA A 88 -2.81 1.09 13.99
CA ALA A 88 -2.26 2.42 13.78
C ALA A 88 -1.88 2.64 12.31
N VAL A 89 -2.18 3.81 11.78
CA VAL A 89 -1.96 4.17 10.38
C VAL A 89 -0.92 5.26 10.32
N THR A 90 0.15 5.02 9.57
CA THR A 90 1.19 5.99 9.27
C THR A 90 0.99 6.52 7.85
N ILE A 91 0.94 7.84 7.71
CA ILE A 91 0.81 8.58 6.44
C ILE A 91 2.02 9.48 6.22
N GLY A 92 2.28 9.90 4.98
CA GLY A 92 3.48 10.65 4.61
C GLY A 92 4.72 9.77 4.55
N GLY A 93 5.86 10.23 5.06
CA GLY A 93 7.14 9.51 4.99
C GLY A 93 7.63 9.32 3.56
N LYS A 94 7.53 10.37 2.71
CA LYS A 94 7.89 10.28 1.29
C LYS A 94 9.26 10.86 1.02
N TYR A 95 10.06 10.10 0.28
CA TYR A 95 11.43 10.45 -0.10
C TYR A 95 11.58 11.05 -1.50
N VAL A 96 10.68 10.68 -2.41
CA VAL A 96 10.81 10.96 -3.84
C VAL A 96 9.50 11.48 -4.41
N LEU A 97 9.59 12.23 -5.50
CA LEU A 97 8.44 12.76 -6.23
C LEU A 97 7.89 11.73 -7.22
N TRP A 98 8.73 10.84 -7.73
CA TRP A 98 8.32 9.80 -8.66
C TRP A 98 8.74 8.44 -8.16
N ARG A 99 7.82 7.47 -8.22
CA ARG A 99 8.08 6.12 -7.68
C ARG A 99 9.30 5.45 -8.31
N HIS A 100 9.64 5.70 -9.57
CA HIS A 100 10.81 5.06 -10.22
C HIS A 100 12.16 5.61 -9.71
N GLU A 101 12.17 6.72 -8.98
CA GLU A 101 13.38 7.27 -8.37
C GLU A 101 13.80 6.47 -7.13
N PHE A 102 12.84 5.83 -6.46
CA PHE A 102 13.06 5.01 -5.28
C PHE A 102 11.89 4.02 -5.10
N THR A 103 11.27 3.96 -3.91
CA THR A 103 9.95 3.36 -3.71
C THR A 103 9.10 4.34 -2.90
N TYR A 104 7.78 4.26 -3.07
CA TYR A 104 6.88 4.97 -2.18
C TYR A 104 6.65 4.15 -0.91
N HIS A 105 6.77 4.79 0.25
CA HIS A 105 6.48 4.19 1.54
C HIS A 105 5.14 4.69 2.06
N ASN A 106 4.55 3.98 3.03
CA ASN A 106 3.28 4.34 3.68
C ASN A 106 2.14 4.55 2.66
N PRO A 107 1.52 3.47 2.16
CA PRO A 107 0.42 3.55 1.19
C PRO A 107 -0.67 4.52 1.61
N THR A 108 -1.26 5.23 0.64
CA THR A 108 -2.31 6.22 0.89
C THR A 108 -3.44 5.62 1.74
N ALA A 109 -3.68 6.19 2.92
CA ALA A 109 -4.74 5.73 3.80
C ALA A 109 -6.10 6.06 3.17
N VAL A 110 -7.03 5.11 3.17
CA VAL A 110 -8.39 5.33 2.70
C VAL A 110 -9.32 5.24 3.90
N ALA A 111 -9.98 6.34 4.21
CA ALA A 111 -10.98 6.46 5.25
C ALA A 111 -12.37 6.61 4.62
N ILE A 112 -13.38 6.00 5.23
CA ILE A 112 -14.78 6.15 4.82
C ILE A 112 -15.52 6.99 5.86
N ASP A 113 -16.35 7.92 5.39
CA ASP A 113 -17.08 8.83 6.26
C ASP A 113 -18.36 8.21 6.86
N VAL A 114 -18.74 8.75 8.02
CA VAL A 114 -20.05 8.65 8.66
C VAL A 114 -20.38 10.04 9.24
N HIS A 115 -21.63 10.30 9.62
CA HIS A 115 -22.00 11.61 10.18
C HIS A 115 -22.91 11.50 11.40
N ASP A 116 -22.87 12.52 12.25
CA ASP A 116 -23.56 12.58 13.55
C ASP A 116 -25.10 12.70 13.49
N GLN A 117 -25.68 12.89 12.30
CA GLN A 117 -27.12 12.73 12.07
C GLN A 117 -27.58 11.27 11.86
N MET A 118 -26.67 10.33 11.59
CA MET A 118 -27.05 8.92 11.46
C MET A 118 -27.53 8.38 12.81
N THR A 119 -28.56 7.52 12.77
CA THR A 119 -28.99 6.78 13.95
C THR A 119 -27.88 5.82 14.43
N PRO A 120 -27.90 5.40 15.71
CA PRO A 120 -26.92 4.44 16.21
C PRO A 120 -26.86 3.14 15.39
N ASP A 121 -28.00 2.63 14.93
CA ASP A 121 -28.07 1.40 14.13
C ASP A 121 -27.47 1.59 12.73
N GLU A 122 -27.71 2.74 12.09
CA GLU A 122 -27.08 3.09 10.81
C GLU A 122 -25.57 3.23 10.94
N LEU A 123 -25.08 3.88 12.01
CA LEU A 123 -23.66 4.00 12.31
C LEU A 123 -23.01 2.63 12.48
N VAL A 124 -23.57 1.77 13.34
CA VAL A 124 -23.03 0.43 13.60
C VAL A 124 -23.01 -0.40 12.32
N LYS A 125 -24.09 -0.38 11.53
CA LYS A 125 -24.17 -1.11 10.26
C LYS A 125 -23.11 -0.63 9.27
N ARG A 126 -23.01 0.68 9.05
CA ARG A 126 -22.07 1.27 8.09
C ARG A 126 -20.62 1.06 8.52
N VAL A 127 -20.30 1.28 9.78
CA VAL A 127 -18.97 1.04 10.36
C VAL A 127 -18.59 -0.43 10.28
N GLY A 128 -19.54 -1.34 10.53
CA GLY A 128 -19.35 -2.77 10.37
C GLY A 128 -18.95 -3.14 8.94
N SER A 129 -19.64 -2.59 7.93
CA SER A 129 -19.29 -2.80 6.51
C SER A 129 -17.89 -2.28 6.18
N ILE A 130 -17.47 -1.15 6.76
CA ILE A 130 -16.11 -0.61 6.57
C ILE A 130 -15.07 -1.51 7.22
N ALA A 131 -15.28 -1.90 8.49
CA ALA A 131 -14.33 -2.67 9.28
C ALA A 131 -14.14 -4.11 8.77
N GLN A 132 -15.18 -4.71 8.21
CA GLN A 132 -15.16 -6.08 7.68
C GLN A 132 -14.72 -6.16 6.22
N PHE A 133 -14.61 -5.03 5.52
CA PHE A 133 -14.19 -5.03 4.13
C PHE A 133 -12.77 -5.59 3.98
N THR A 134 -12.66 -6.68 3.24
CA THR A 134 -11.38 -7.27 2.84
C THR A 134 -11.46 -7.76 1.41
N TYR A 135 -10.36 -7.65 0.68
CA TYR A 135 -10.22 -8.19 -0.66
C TYR A 135 -8.83 -8.80 -0.83
N ASN A 136 -8.75 -10.07 -1.24
CA ASN A 136 -7.46 -10.69 -1.53
C ASN A 136 -7.05 -10.34 -2.97
N TYR A 137 -5.94 -9.62 -3.10
CA TYR A 137 -5.33 -9.27 -4.37
C TYR A 137 -3.87 -9.74 -4.37
N ILE A 138 -3.54 -10.69 -5.24
CA ILE A 138 -2.16 -11.17 -5.44
C ILE A 138 -1.54 -11.63 -4.10
N GLY A 139 -2.31 -12.40 -3.30
CA GLY A 139 -1.84 -12.93 -2.01
C GLY A 139 -1.76 -11.90 -0.88
N ARG A 140 -2.26 -10.68 -1.09
CA ARG A 140 -2.29 -9.60 -0.10
C ARG A 140 -3.72 -9.24 0.24
N THR A 141 -4.00 -9.07 1.52
CA THR A 141 -5.32 -8.62 1.97
C THR A 141 -5.37 -7.10 1.90
N LEU A 142 -6.25 -6.57 1.07
CA LEU A 142 -6.54 -5.15 0.95
C LEU A 142 -7.73 -4.79 1.86
N SER A 143 -7.61 -3.71 2.63
CA SER A 143 -8.64 -3.20 3.53
C SER A 143 -8.62 -1.66 3.60
N PHE A 144 -9.66 -1.08 4.22
CA PHE A 144 -9.68 0.33 4.61
C PHE A 144 -8.87 0.59 5.87
N ASN A 145 -8.55 1.86 6.10
CA ASN A 145 -7.59 2.26 7.13
C ASN A 145 -8.23 3.00 8.30
N ALA A 146 -9.33 3.71 8.08
CA ALA A 146 -9.92 4.56 9.12
C ALA A 146 -11.41 4.83 8.87
N VAL A 147 -12.08 5.35 9.89
CA VAL A 147 -13.45 5.90 9.79
C VAL A 147 -13.40 7.39 10.10
N ALA A 148 -13.98 8.21 9.22
CA ALA A 148 -14.09 9.65 9.42
C ALA A 148 -15.48 10.02 9.95
N VAL A 149 -15.57 10.52 11.18
CA VAL A 149 -16.83 10.94 11.81
C VAL A 149 -17.01 12.43 11.60
N ARG A 150 -17.98 12.82 10.77
CA ARG A 150 -18.29 14.22 10.45
C ARG A 150 -19.35 14.79 11.37
N SER A 151 -19.12 16.00 11.88
CA SER A 151 -20.19 16.78 12.47
C SER A 151 -20.93 17.55 11.39
N VAL A 152 -22.17 17.14 11.11
CA VAL A 152 -23.10 17.87 10.23
C VAL A 152 -24.15 18.61 11.07
N THR A 153 -24.43 18.13 12.29
CA THR A 153 -25.33 18.82 13.23
C THR A 153 -24.72 20.07 13.86
N LYS A 154 -23.38 20.09 14.01
CA LYS A 154 -22.64 21.05 14.83
C LYS A 154 -23.04 21.04 16.31
N ASP A 155 -23.69 19.98 16.77
CA ASP A 155 -24.07 19.80 18.18
C ASP A 155 -23.01 18.95 18.92
N PRO A 156 -22.39 19.48 19.99
CA PRO A 156 -21.37 18.75 20.73
C PRO A 156 -21.84 17.41 21.32
N ALA A 157 -23.10 17.33 21.77
CA ALA A 157 -23.63 16.12 22.40
C ALA A 157 -23.91 15.02 21.37
N MET A 158 -24.52 15.37 20.24
CA MET A 158 -24.76 14.45 19.12
C MET A 158 -23.44 13.94 18.54
N PHE A 159 -22.46 14.83 18.34
CA PHE A 159 -21.15 14.43 17.85
C PHE A 159 -20.44 13.47 18.82
N ALA A 160 -20.43 13.78 20.13
CA ALA A 160 -19.86 12.90 21.15
C ALA A 160 -20.54 11.53 21.20
N ALA A 161 -21.86 11.47 21.03
CA ALA A 161 -22.62 10.23 20.96
C ALA A 161 -22.26 9.41 19.73
N ALA A 162 -22.21 10.03 18.55
CA ALA A 162 -21.82 9.38 17.30
C ALA A 162 -20.38 8.83 17.37
N VAL A 163 -19.42 9.63 17.86
CA VAL A 163 -18.04 9.19 18.05
C VAL A 163 -17.94 7.99 18.99
N ARG A 164 -18.70 7.98 20.10
CA ARG A 164 -18.75 6.84 21.02
C ARG A 164 -19.30 5.58 20.34
N THR A 165 -20.39 5.71 19.60
CA THR A 165 -21.01 4.59 18.88
C THR A 165 -20.05 4.01 17.84
N VAL A 166 -19.41 4.86 17.04
CA VAL A 166 -18.42 4.44 16.04
C VAL A 166 -17.23 3.76 16.72
N ALA A 167 -16.70 4.33 17.79
CA ALA A 167 -15.59 3.74 18.54
C ALA A 167 -15.92 2.37 19.13
N GLY A 168 -17.15 2.15 19.58
CA GLY A 168 -17.60 0.84 20.06
C GLY A 168 -17.80 -0.20 18.95
N ALA A 169 -17.94 0.22 17.69
CA ALA A 169 -18.23 -0.65 16.56
C ALA A 169 -16.98 -1.06 15.75
N THR A 170 -15.83 -0.42 15.96
CA THR A 170 -14.59 -0.73 15.22
C THR A 170 -13.32 -0.42 15.99
N ASP A 171 -12.26 -1.18 15.73
CA ASP A 171 -10.90 -0.91 16.17
C ASP A 171 -10.08 -0.09 15.15
N LEU A 172 -10.67 0.28 14.01
CA LEU A 172 -10.00 1.14 13.03
C LEU A 172 -9.71 2.54 13.61
N PRO A 173 -8.59 3.18 13.26
CA PRO A 173 -8.34 4.57 13.58
C PRO A 173 -9.49 5.50 13.19
N LEU A 174 -9.66 6.56 13.97
CA LEU A 174 -10.74 7.52 13.78
C LEU A 174 -10.18 8.87 13.30
N ILE A 175 -10.93 9.52 12.42
CA ILE A 175 -10.73 10.91 12.04
C ILE A 175 -11.96 11.68 12.51
N LEU A 176 -11.78 12.68 13.36
CA LEU A 176 -12.87 13.53 13.86
C LEU A 176 -12.94 14.80 13.02
N CYS A 177 -14.07 15.04 12.35
CA CYS A 177 -14.18 16.13 11.38
C CYS A 177 -15.20 17.19 11.82
N THR A 178 -14.69 18.31 12.33
CA THR A 178 -15.45 19.54 12.64
C THR A 178 -14.51 20.75 12.72
N LEU A 179 -14.99 21.92 12.28
CA LEU A 179 -14.27 23.18 12.43
C LEU A 179 -14.59 23.90 13.76
N ASP A 180 -15.54 23.38 14.55
CA ASP A 180 -15.90 23.96 15.84
C ASP A 180 -15.09 23.30 16.97
N PRO A 181 -14.23 24.04 17.69
CA PRO A 181 -13.43 23.49 18.78
C PRO A 181 -14.25 22.89 19.93
N ALA A 182 -15.46 23.41 20.22
CA ALA A 182 -16.31 22.87 21.27
C ALA A 182 -16.86 21.48 20.88
N VAL A 183 -17.29 21.34 19.63
CA VAL A 183 -17.72 20.04 19.07
C VAL A 183 -16.54 19.07 19.03
N MET A 184 -15.36 19.54 18.59
CA MET A 184 -14.14 18.72 18.54
C MET A 184 -13.80 18.17 19.92
N LYS A 185 -13.77 19.04 20.94
CA LYS A 185 -13.50 18.66 22.33
C LYS A 185 -14.45 17.58 22.81
N ALA A 186 -15.75 17.74 22.58
CA ALA A 186 -16.77 16.78 23.03
C ALA A 186 -16.58 15.38 22.42
N GLY A 187 -16.21 15.30 21.14
CA GLY A 187 -15.87 14.04 20.47
C GLY A 187 -14.54 13.46 20.94
N LEU A 188 -13.49 14.28 21.00
CA LEU A 188 -12.13 13.88 21.37
C LEU A 188 -12.05 13.27 22.77
N GLU A 189 -12.80 13.82 23.73
CA GLU A 189 -12.92 13.27 25.09
C GLU A 189 -13.36 11.80 25.12
N LYS A 190 -14.03 11.29 24.08
CA LYS A 190 -14.51 9.90 24.04
C LYS A 190 -13.48 8.92 23.51
N VAL A 191 -12.44 9.39 22.82
CA VAL A 191 -11.51 8.54 22.06
C VAL A 191 -10.05 9.02 22.10
N ARG A 192 -9.68 9.90 23.03
CA ARG A 192 -8.31 10.45 23.14
C ARG A 192 -7.23 9.36 23.21
N ASP A 193 -7.52 8.26 23.90
CA ASP A 193 -6.64 7.10 24.09
C ASP A 193 -6.41 6.32 22.80
N ARG A 194 -7.30 6.48 21.80
CA ARG A 194 -7.16 5.93 20.45
C ARG A 194 -6.37 6.82 19.52
N ARG A 195 -5.88 7.96 20.00
CA ARG A 195 -5.05 8.92 19.25
C ARG A 195 -5.61 9.25 17.85
N PRO A 196 -6.85 9.76 17.75
CA PRO A 196 -7.50 10.06 16.47
C PRO A 196 -6.77 11.18 15.70
N LEU A 197 -6.99 11.28 14.40
CA LEU A 197 -6.65 12.49 13.63
C LEU A 197 -7.80 13.51 13.77
N ILE A 198 -7.50 14.76 14.11
CA ILE A 198 -8.52 15.80 14.23
C ILE A 198 -8.48 16.77 13.04
N TYR A 199 -9.63 16.97 12.39
CA TYR A 199 -9.86 17.85 11.26
C TYR A 199 -10.83 18.96 11.68
N ALA A 200 -10.49 20.26 11.63
CA ALA A 200 -9.21 20.86 11.25
C ALA A 200 -8.98 22.26 11.85
N ALA A 201 -7.71 22.67 11.92
CA ALA A 201 -7.28 24.02 12.22
C ALA A 201 -7.25 24.90 10.96
N ASN A 202 -7.88 26.07 11.00
CA ASN A 202 -7.89 27.10 9.96
C ASN A 202 -7.54 28.48 10.55
N ALA A 203 -7.62 29.55 9.75
CA ALA A 203 -7.26 30.89 10.19
C ALA A 203 -8.03 31.40 11.43
N ASP A 204 -9.27 30.94 11.61
CA ASP A 204 -10.18 31.44 12.66
C ASP A 204 -10.05 30.65 13.96
N ASN A 205 -9.67 29.37 13.90
CA ASN A 205 -9.74 28.45 15.04
C ASN A 205 -8.40 27.79 15.43
N TRP A 206 -7.29 28.10 14.72
CA TRP A 206 -6.04 27.33 14.85
C TRP A 206 -5.53 27.23 16.29
N SER A 207 -5.67 28.29 17.09
CA SER A 207 -5.16 28.34 18.46
C SER A 207 -5.90 27.35 19.37
N ALA A 208 -7.23 27.39 19.36
CA ALA A 208 -8.05 26.45 20.13
C ALA A 208 -7.88 24.99 19.66
N MET A 209 -7.77 24.77 18.35
CA MET A 209 -7.52 23.43 17.80
C MET A 209 -6.12 22.90 18.15
N ALA A 210 -5.12 23.77 18.23
CA ALA A 210 -3.76 23.43 18.65
C ALA A 210 -3.73 23.01 20.13
N ASP A 211 -4.41 23.75 21.01
CA ASP A 211 -4.53 23.39 22.43
C ASP A 211 -5.13 21.99 22.59
N LEU A 212 -6.24 21.71 21.91
CA LEU A 212 -6.87 20.38 21.92
C LEU A 212 -5.93 19.27 21.41
N ALA A 213 -5.17 19.56 20.34
CA ALA A 213 -4.20 18.61 19.78
C ALA A 213 -3.08 18.28 20.78
N LEU A 214 -2.51 19.30 21.42
CA LEU A 214 -1.42 19.18 22.38
C LEU A 214 -1.87 18.48 23.67
N GLU A 215 -3.01 18.91 24.23
CA GLU A 215 -3.57 18.33 25.45
C GLU A 215 -3.88 16.83 25.29
N ALA A 216 -4.36 16.42 24.12
CA ALA A 216 -4.69 15.03 23.83
C ALA A 216 -3.53 14.23 23.20
N GLY A 217 -2.43 14.87 22.79
CA GLY A 217 -1.31 14.22 22.11
C GLY A 217 -1.68 13.63 20.73
N VAL A 218 -2.56 14.31 19.99
CA VAL A 218 -3.15 13.83 18.73
C VAL A 218 -2.67 14.63 17.51
N PRO A 219 -2.56 14.01 16.33
CA PRO A 219 -2.25 14.71 15.09
C PRO A 219 -3.39 15.64 14.65
N LEU A 220 -3.03 16.75 14.00
CA LEU A 220 -3.93 17.84 13.61
C LEU A 220 -3.85 18.12 12.11
N VAL A 221 -5.00 18.21 11.45
CA VAL A 221 -5.08 18.71 10.07
C VAL A 221 -5.07 20.24 10.08
N VAL A 222 -4.27 20.83 9.19
CA VAL A 222 -4.20 22.26 8.88
C VAL A 222 -4.91 22.47 7.55
N SER A 223 -5.96 23.28 7.53
CA SER A 223 -6.79 23.49 6.35
C SER A 223 -6.79 24.96 5.92
N ALA A 224 -6.47 25.18 4.64
CA ALA A 224 -6.62 26.46 3.96
C ALA A 224 -6.93 26.21 2.48
N PRO A 225 -8.18 25.82 2.15
CA PRO A 225 -8.57 25.45 0.80
C PRO A 225 -8.33 26.57 -0.22
N GLY A 226 -7.60 26.29 -1.30
CA GLY A 226 -7.32 27.26 -2.36
C GLY A 226 -6.29 28.34 -2.00
N ASP A 227 -5.69 28.29 -0.80
CA ASP A 227 -4.66 29.24 -0.37
C ASP A 227 -3.42 28.52 0.19
N PRO A 228 -2.52 28.02 -0.69
CA PRO A 228 -1.27 27.39 -0.27
C PRO A 228 -0.36 28.32 0.55
N THR A 229 -0.48 29.64 0.38
CA THR A 229 0.33 30.61 1.11
C THR A 229 -0.10 30.68 2.57
N LEU A 230 -1.41 30.78 2.80
CA LEU A 230 -1.99 30.69 4.14
C LEU A 230 -1.74 29.32 4.77
N LEU A 231 -1.91 28.22 4.02
CA LEU A 231 -1.63 26.87 4.47
C LEU A 231 -0.22 26.75 5.06
N ARG A 232 0.78 27.23 4.31
CA ARG A 232 2.19 27.26 4.74
C ARG A 232 2.41 28.13 5.98
N SER A 233 1.67 29.24 6.09
CA SER A 233 1.73 30.14 7.24
C SER A 233 1.14 29.53 8.51
N LEU A 234 0.01 28.84 8.38
CA LEU A 234 -0.63 28.12 9.48
C LEU A 234 0.24 26.94 9.94
N ALA A 235 0.83 26.18 9.02
CA ALA A 235 1.77 25.10 9.36
C ALA A 235 2.95 25.62 10.20
N ARG A 236 3.56 26.75 9.81
CA ARG A 236 4.61 27.40 10.61
C ARG A 236 4.11 27.85 11.99
N THR A 237 2.91 28.41 12.04
CA THR A 237 2.31 28.91 13.30
C THR A 237 2.12 27.75 14.27
N LEU A 238 1.53 26.65 13.82
CA LEU A 238 1.27 25.45 14.62
C LEU A 238 2.57 24.75 15.06
N LEU A 239 3.58 24.68 14.20
CA LEU A 239 4.90 24.16 14.59
C LEU A 239 5.56 24.99 15.69
N ASN A 240 5.52 26.32 15.56
CA ASN A 240 6.06 27.22 16.58
C ASN A 240 5.28 27.13 17.90
N TYR A 241 3.98 26.81 17.81
CA TYR A 241 3.12 26.57 18.96
C TYR A 241 3.36 25.20 19.62
N GLY A 242 4.09 24.30 18.95
CA GLY A 242 4.50 22.99 19.47
C GLY A 242 3.80 21.79 18.86
N VAL A 243 2.86 21.98 17.92
CA VAL A 243 2.17 20.88 17.23
C VAL A 243 3.07 20.37 16.10
N ASN A 244 3.67 19.19 16.31
CA ASN A 244 4.63 18.61 15.36
C ASN A 244 4.00 17.64 14.35
N ASP A 245 2.87 17.01 14.72
CA ASP A 245 2.17 16.03 13.90
C ASP A 245 1.06 16.71 13.09
N LEU A 246 1.43 17.30 11.95
CA LEU A 246 0.53 18.03 11.08
C LEU A 246 0.19 17.26 9.81
N VAL A 247 -1.03 17.43 9.31
CA VAL A 247 -1.48 16.97 7.98
C VAL A 247 -2.03 18.18 7.23
N LEU A 248 -1.68 18.34 5.96
CA LEU A 248 -2.06 19.51 5.17
C LEU A 248 -3.30 19.23 4.32
N ASP A 249 -4.30 20.09 4.43
CA ASP A 249 -5.47 20.16 3.57
C ASP A 249 -5.42 21.45 2.73
N PRO A 250 -4.90 21.39 1.50
CA PRO A 250 -4.91 22.52 0.57
C PRO A 250 -6.26 22.74 -0.11
N GLY A 251 -7.29 21.93 0.21
CA GLY A 251 -8.58 21.92 -0.47
C GLY A 251 -8.64 20.90 -1.60
N THR A 252 -9.82 20.29 -1.76
CA THR A 252 -10.14 19.37 -2.86
C THR A 252 -11.36 19.88 -3.60
N PHE A 253 -11.16 20.28 -4.85
CA PHE A 253 -12.18 20.85 -5.71
C PHE A 253 -12.43 19.93 -6.91
N ALA A 254 -13.69 19.56 -7.14
CA ALA A 254 -14.10 18.71 -8.26
C ALA A 254 -14.56 19.55 -9.47
N GLY A 255 -14.88 18.87 -10.58
CA GLY A 255 -15.38 19.53 -11.79
C GLY A 255 -14.37 20.54 -12.34
N ASN A 256 -14.77 21.81 -12.47
CA ASN A 256 -13.91 22.88 -12.99
C ASN A 256 -12.71 23.19 -12.08
N GLY A 257 -12.77 22.86 -10.78
CA GLY A 257 -11.66 23.03 -9.84
C GLY A 257 -10.67 21.87 -9.80
N LEU A 258 -10.90 20.81 -10.58
CA LEU A 258 -10.01 19.64 -10.63
C LEU A 258 -8.56 20.01 -11.04
N PRO A 259 -8.32 20.85 -12.07
CA PRO A 259 -6.95 21.23 -12.44
C PRO A 259 -6.18 21.91 -11.29
N GLU A 260 -6.85 22.79 -10.55
CA GLU A 260 -6.28 23.48 -9.39
C GLU A 260 -5.91 22.51 -8.27
N THR A 261 -6.80 21.55 -7.98
CA THR A 261 -6.55 20.49 -7.00
C THR A 261 -5.30 19.70 -7.35
N ILE A 262 -5.19 19.21 -8.59
CA ILE A 262 -4.05 18.39 -9.02
C ILE A 262 -2.75 19.19 -9.07
N SER A 263 -2.79 20.45 -9.53
CA SER A 263 -1.62 21.33 -9.52
C SER A 263 -1.15 21.57 -8.09
N THR A 264 -2.05 21.96 -7.19
CA THR A 264 -1.70 22.32 -5.82
C THR A 264 -1.06 21.16 -5.06
N PHE A 265 -1.62 19.95 -5.14
CA PHE A 265 -1.01 18.77 -4.52
C PHE A 265 0.37 18.45 -5.12
N THR A 266 0.52 18.61 -6.43
CA THR A 266 1.80 18.40 -7.14
C THR A 266 2.84 19.43 -6.72
N ASP A 267 2.46 20.70 -6.62
CA ASP A 267 3.34 21.80 -6.25
C ASP A 267 3.80 21.64 -4.80
N ILE A 268 2.89 21.38 -3.85
CA ILE A 268 3.24 21.14 -2.45
C ILE A 268 4.21 19.96 -2.32
N ARG A 269 3.92 18.83 -2.98
CA ARG A 269 4.84 17.68 -2.95
C ARG A 269 6.21 18.01 -3.57
N THR A 270 6.22 18.79 -4.64
CA THR A 270 7.45 19.20 -5.32
C THR A 270 8.30 20.10 -4.43
N GLN A 271 7.69 21.08 -3.76
CA GLN A 271 8.37 21.94 -2.80
C GLN A 271 8.99 21.13 -1.66
N ALA A 272 8.26 20.16 -1.11
CA ALA A 272 8.80 19.28 -0.09
C ALA A 272 9.95 18.40 -0.62
N CYS A 273 9.74 17.64 -1.70
CA CYS A 273 10.71 16.62 -2.15
C CYS A 273 11.91 17.18 -2.93
N ARG A 274 11.79 18.35 -3.58
CA ARG A 274 12.86 18.94 -4.41
C ARG A 274 13.52 20.15 -3.78
N GLN A 275 12.73 20.98 -3.11
CA GLN A 275 13.23 22.20 -2.44
C GLN A 275 13.44 22.01 -0.94
N PHE A 276 13.03 20.86 -0.38
CA PHE A 276 13.10 20.57 1.05
C PHE A 276 12.38 21.63 1.90
N ASP A 277 11.26 22.17 1.39
CA ASP A 277 10.44 23.11 2.16
C ASP A 277 9.74 22.37 3.32
N GLU A 278 10.31 22.48 4.51
CA GLU A 278 9.82 21.83 5.72
C GLU A 278 8.37 22.19 6.07
N LEU A 279 7.89 23.36 5.68
CA LEU A 279 6.51 23.80 5.97
C LEU A 279 5.47 23.13 5.06
N PHE A 280 5.91 22.64 3.91
CA PHE A 280 5.14 21.75 3.04
C PHE A 280 5.54 20.28 3.22
N GLY A 281 6.48 19.99 4.11
CA GLY A 281 7.02 18.67 4.42
C GLY A 281 6.10 17.79 5.27
N PHE A 282 4.78 17.89 5.09
CA PHE A 282 3.78 17.15 5.85
C PHE A 282 2.86 16.35 4.93
N PRO A 283 2.22 15.28 5.44
CA PRO A 283 1.28 14.48 4.65
C PRO A 283 0.12 15.33 4.08
N LEU A 284 -0.38 14.98 2.90
CA LEU A 284 -1.51 15.66 2.24
C LEU A 284 -2.81 14.88 2.40
N LEU A 285 -3.88 15.58 2.80
CA LEU A 285 -5.24 15.07 2.87
C LEU A 285 -6.03 15.46 1.63
N GLY A 286 -6.54 14.45 0.91
CA GLY A 286 -7.51 14.62 -0.17
C GLY A 286 -8.92 14.28 0.29
N LEU A 287 -9.90 15.03 -0.20
CA LEU A 287 -11.32 14.87 0.14
C LEU A 287 -12.16 14.53 -1.11
N PRO A 288 -12.00 13.34 -1.73
CA PRO A 288 -12.89 12.91 -2.81
C PRO A 288 -14.38 13.02 -2.48
N LEU A 289 -14.75 12.87 -1.21
CA LEU A 289 -16.13 13.07 -0.76
C LEU A 289 -16.69 14.49 -1.04
N ALA A 290 -15.84 15.48 -1.35
CA ALA A 290 -16.29 16.83 -1.70
C ALA A 290 -17.17 16.88 -2.96
N VAL A 291 -17.17 15.83 -3.80
CA VAL A 291 -18.12 15.75 -4.93
C VAL A 291 -19.58 15.73 -4.46
N TRP A 292 -19.83 15.26 -3.24
CA TRP A 292 -21.17 15.11 -2.65
C TRP A 292 -21.74 16.41 -2.07
N THR A 293 -21.01 17.53 -2.15
CA THR A 293 -21.46 18.84 -1.63
C THR A 293 -21.98 19.78 -2.73
N GLY A 294 -22.04 19.33 -3.98
CA GLY A 294 -22.51 20.12 -5.12
C GLY A 294 -23.98 19.88 -5.49
N ASP A 295 -24.41 20.51 -6.58
CA ASP A 295 -25.79 20.44 -7.08
C ASP A 295 -26.12 19.15 -7.88
N GLU A 296 -25.13 18.28 -8.09
CA GLU A 296 -25.35 17.00 -8.78
C GLU A 296 -26.19 16.07 -7.90
N ILE A 297 -27.30 15.56 -8.46
CA ILE A 297 -28.26 14.72 -7.73
C ILE A 297 -28.07 13.25 -8.08
N SER A 298 -27.49 12.93 -9.24
CA SER A 298 -27.29 11.54 -9.65
C SER A 298 -26.20 10.88 -8.80
N GLU A 299 -26.61 9.96 -7.92
CA GLU A 299 -25.67 9.20 -7.08
C GLU A 299 -24.63 8.46 -7.92
N ASP A 300 -25.00 7.86 -9.05
CA ASP A 300 -24.04 7.13 -9.90
C ASP A 300 -22.97 8.08 -10.47
N VAL A 301 -23.36 9.31 -10.85
CA VAL A 301 -22.43 10.33 -11.32
C VAL A 301 -21.55 10.82 -10.17
N LEU A 302 -22.08 11.00 -8.96
CA LEU A 302 -21.32 11.37 -7.76
C LEU A 302 -20.29 10.29 -7.42
N LYS A 303 -20.71 9.03 -7.34
CA LYS A 303 -19.87 7.85 -7.11
C LYS A 303 -18.75 7.74 -8.15
N TRP A 304 -19.07 7.95 -9.43
CA TRP A 304 -18.09 7.94 -10.51
C TRP A 304 -17.08 9.08 -10.37
N LYS A 305 -17.54 10.32 -10.14
CA LYS A 305 -16.66 11.48 -9.90
C LYS A 305 -15.76 11.26 -8.69
N GLU A 306 -16.29 10.71 -7.60
CA GLU A 306 -15.53 10.34 -6.40
C GLU A 306 -14.44 9.31 -6.72
N ALA A 307 -14.77 8.23 -7.44
CA ALA A 307 -13.84 7.19 -7.83
C ALA A 307 -12.67 7.74 -8.66
N VAL A 308 -12.97 8.61 -9.63
CA VAL A 308 -11.96 9.22 -10.51
C VAL A 308 -11.06 10.17 -9.72
N LEU A 309 -11.65 11.03 -8.89
CA LEU A 309 -10.92 12.00 -8.07
C LEU A 309 -10.00 11.29 -7.06
N ALA A 310 -10.47 10.23 -6.41
CA ALA A 310 -9.67 9.42 -5.50
C ALA A 310 -8.43 8.81 -6.19
N SER A 311 -8.60 8.21 -7.37
CA SER A 311 -7.48 7.64 -8.14
C SER A 311 -6.47 8.71 -8.58
N MET A 312 -6.95 9.88 -9.00
CA MET A 312 -6.09 11.00 -9.39
C MET A 312 -5.29 11.55 -8.21
N LEU A 313 -5.94 11.81 -7.07
CA LEU A 313 -5.30 12.30 -5.86
C LEU A 313 -4.31 11.28 -5.28
N MET A 314 -4.62 9.99 -5.31
CA MET A 314 -3.67 8.95 -4.90
C MET A 314 -2.42 8.94 -5.80
N SER A 315 -2.61 9.10 -7.11
CA SER A 315 -1.51 9.23 -8.07
C SER A 315 -0.72 10.53 -7.91
N ARG A 316 -1.41 11.58 -7.44
CA ARG A 316 -0.91 12.94 -7.25
C ARG A 316 -0.87 13.28 -5.77
N TYR A 317 -0.21 12.40 -5.02
CA TYR A 317 0.44 12.70 -3.75
C TYR A 317 -0.44 12.88 -2.52
N ALA A 318 -1.74 12.59 -2.58
CA ALA A 318 -2.53 12.45 -1.37
C ALA A 318 -2.03 11.25 -0.54
N ASP A 319 -1.73 11.50 0.73
CA ASP A 319 -1.30 10.49 1.69
C ASP A 319 -2.47 9.88 2.46
N ILE A 320 -3.59 10.59 2.50
CA ILE A 320 -4.84 10.13 3.05
C ILE A 320 -6.01 10.65 2.21
N LEU A 321 -7.01 9.81 2.00
CA LEU A 321 -8.26 10.13 1.32
C LEU A 321 -9.43 9.88 2.26
N ILE A 322 -10.40 10.79 2.28
CA ILE A 322 -11.71 10.54 2.88
C ILE A 322 -12.75 10.41 1.75
N MET A 323 -13.46 9.28 1.74
CA MET A 323 -14.47 8.93 0.74
C MET A 323 -15.83 8.66 1.40
N HIS A 324 -16.91 8.71 0.62
CA HIS A 324 -18.28 8.45 1.03
C HIS A 324 -18.85 7.15 0.48
N SER A 325 -18.55 6.80 -0.77
CA SER A 325 -19.12 5.61 -1.40
C SER A 325 -18.70 4.30 -0.71
N LEU A 326 -19.61 3.32 -0.68
CA LEU A 326 -19.33 1.93 -0.24
C LEU A 326 -19.47 0.89 -1.37
N ASP A 327 -19.80 1.33 -2.58
CA ASP A 327 -19.92 0.45 -3.73
C ASP A 327 -18.56 -0.15 -4.13
N GLY A 328 -18.52 -1.47 -4.32
CA GLY A 328 -17.28 -2.19 -4.64
C GLY A 328 -16.60 -1.67 -5.92
N TRP A 329 -17.36 -1.22 -6.92
CA TRP A 329 -16.82 -0.67 -8.15
C TRP A 329 -16.19 0.73 -7.98
N VAL A 330 -16.52 1.46 -6.91
CA VAL A 330 -15.85 2.71 -6.54
C VAL A 330 -14.55 2.39 -5.79
N LEU A 331 -14.61 1.44 -4.83
CA LEU A 331 -13.56 1.20 -3.85
C LEU A 331 -12.45 0.25 -4.32
N LEU A 332 -12.79 -0.87 -4.97
CA LEU A 332 -11.81 -1.86 -5.40
C LEU A 332 -10.74 -1.26 -6.33
N PRO A 333 -11.08 -0.40 -7.30
CA PRO A 333 -10.06 0.26 -8.12
C PRO A 333 -9.07 1.07 -7.28
N GLN A 334 -9.51 1.72 -6.20
CA GLN A 334 -8.62 2.53 -5.36
C GLN A 334 -7.64 1.66 -4.58
N LEU A 335 -8.10 0.55 -4.01
CA LEU A 335 -7.26 -0.35 -3.24
C LEU A 335 -6.26 -1.10 -4.11
N ILE A 336 -6.68 -1.54 -5.31
CA ILE A 336 -5.81 -2.17 -6.31
C ILE A 336 -4.80 -1.15 -6.86
N TRP A 337 -5.26 0.06 -7.20
CA TRP A 337 -4.38 1.12 -7.68
C TRP A 337 -3.33 1.49 -6.61
N ARG A 338 -3.74 1.62 -5.35
CA ARG A 338 -2.83 1.82 -4.22
C ARG A 338 -1.78 0.72 -4.15
N PHE A 339 -2.20 -0.54 -4.22
CA PHE A 339 -1.27 -1.66 -4.18
C PHE A 339 -0.22 -1.56 -5.30
N ASN A 340 -0.66 -1.29 -6.53
CA ASN A 340 0.22 -1.18 -7.70
C ASN A 340 1.17 0.03 -7.60
N LEU A 341 0.65 1.19 -7.19
CA LEU A 341 1.43 2.43 -7.08
C LEU A 341 2.55 2.31 -6.03
N TYR A 342 2.27 1.63 -4.92
CA TYR A 342 3.18 1.47 -3.78
C TYR A 342 4.00 0.18 -3.81
N THR A 343 3.85 -0.67 -4.82
CA THR A 343 4.74 -1.81 -5.03
C THR A 343 6.15 -1.28 -5.35
N ASP A 344 7.19 -1.86 -4.76
CA ASP A 344 8.57 -1.45 -5.01
C ASP A 344 8.93 -1.72 -6.48
N PRO A 345 9.24 -0.70 -7.29
CA PRO A 345 9.56 -0.89 -8.71
C PRO A 345 10.84 -1.69 -8.95
N ARG A 346 11.69 -1.87 -7.94
CA ARG A 346 12.96 -2.58 -8.04
C ARG A 346 12.83 -4.08 -7.79
N LYS A 347 11.72 -4.52 -7.17
CA LYS A 347 11.49 -5.90 -6.77
C LYS A 347 10.18 -6.41 -7.37
N PRO A 348 10.23 -7.33 -8.34
CA PRO A 348 9.03 -7.99 -8.82
C PRO A 348 8.30 -8.69 -7.67
N VAL A 349 6.97 -8.65 -7.67
CA VAL A 349 6.17 -9.40 -6.71
C VAL A 349 6.20 -10.86 -7.13
N SER A 350 6.70 -11.75 -6.27
CA SER A 350 6.80 -13.18 -6.54
C SER A 350 5.98 -14.02 -5.56
N VAL A 351 5.70 -15.26 -5.98
CA VAL A 351 5.10 -16.33 -5.17
C VAL A 351 6.20 -17.32 -4.81
N GLU A 352 6.02 -18.05 -3.72
CA GLU A 352 6.93 -19.14 -3.35
C GLU A 352 6.95 -20.22 -4.43
N ALA A 353 8.15 -20.56 -4.90
CA ALA A 353 8.36 -21.60 -5.90
C ALA A 353 8.09 -22.99 -5.30
N GLY A 354 7.69 -23.94 -6.14
CA GLY A 354 7.33 -25.29 -5.72
C GLY A 354 6.05 -25.80 -6.40
N VAL A 355 5.53 -26.92 -5.92
CA VAL A 355 4.32 -27.53 -6.47
C VAL A 355 3.10 -27.09 -5.67
N LYS A 356 2.06 -26.62 -6.36
CA LYS A 356 0.77 -26.25 -5.78
C LYS A 356 -0.32 -27.20 -6.31
N PRO A 357 -0.97 -28.00 -5.44
CA PRO A 357 -2.11 -28.81 -5.86
C PRO A 357 -3.38 -27.95 -5.95
N PHE A 358 -4.18 -28.19 -6.99
CA PHE A 358 -5.49 -27.58 -7.18
C PHE A 358 -6.57 -28.65 -7.25
N GLY A 359 -7.70 -28.40 -6.57
CA GLY A 359 -8.79 -29.36 -6.46
C GLY A 359 -8.41 -30.55 -5.59
N ARG A 360 -8.61 -31.76 -6.11
CA ARG A 360 -8.23 -33.05 -5.51
C ARG A 360 -7.41 -33.84 -6.52
N PRO A 361 -6.19 -33.38 -6.84
CA PRO A 361 -5.38 -34.06 -7.84
C PRO A 361 -4.99 -35.44 -7.33
N ASP A 362 -5.03 -36.40 -8.23
CA ASP A 362 -4.57 -37.77 -8.04
C ASP A 362 -3.30 -38.03 -8.87
N LYS A 363 -2.82 -39.26 -8.85
CA LYS A 363 -1.63 -39.68 -9.62
C LYS A 363 -1.79 -39.58 -11.14
N ASN A 364 -3.00 -39.28 -11.58
CA ASN A 364 -3.45 -39.25 -12.96
C ASN A 364 -3.76 -37.80 -13.39
N SER A 365 -3.55 -36.82 -12.53
CA SER A 365 -3.92 -35.43 -12.77
C SER A 365 -2.84 -34.70 -13.57
N PRO A 366 -3.22 -33.78 -14.48
CA PRO A 366 -2.26 -33.06 -15.31
C PRO A 366 -1.26 -32.26 -14.48
N VAL A 367 -0.02 -32.21 -14.97
CA VAL A 367 1.05 -31.38 -14.44
C VAL A 367 1.27 -30.21 -15.38
N LEU A 368 1.10 -29.00 -14.86
CA LEU A 368 1.35 -27.74 -15.56
C LEU A 368 2.57 -27.06 -14.95
N VAL A 369 3.30 -26.26 -15.73
CA VAL A 369 4.35 -25.37 -15.21
C VAL A 369 4.07 -23.91 -15.53
N THR A 370 4.40 -23.03 -14.60
CA THR A 370 4.38 -21.57 -14.75
C THR A 370 5.58 -20.95 -14.01
N THR A 371 5.73 -19.63 -14.08
CA THR A 371 6.78 -18.90 -13.35
C THR A 371 6.28 -18.36 -12.01
N ASN A 372 7.20 -18.02 -11.11
CA ASN A 372 6.88 -17.46 -9.80
C ASN A 372 6.56 -15.96 -9.78
N TYR A 373 6.39 -15.31 -10.93
CA TYR A 373 5.86 -13.94 -10.96
C TYR A 373 4.41 -13.94 -10.49
N ALA A 374 4.10 -13.14 -9.47
CA ALA A 374 2.83 -13.25 -8.78
C ALA A 374 1.62 -13.00 -9.70
N LEU A 375 1.71 -12.00 -10.59
CA LEU A 375 0.64 -11.76 -11.57
C LEU A 375 0.45 -12.96 -12.52
N THR A 376 1.53 -13.57 -13.01
CA THR A 376 1.43 -14.78 -13.84
C THR A 376 0.81 -15.94 -13.04
N TYR A 377 1.30 -16.21 -11.83
CA TYR A 377 0.77 -17.27 -10.98
C TYR A 377 -0.71 -17.09 -10.66
N PHE A 378 -1.12 -15.91 -10.17
CA PHE A 378 -2.50 -15.69 -9.73
C PHE A 378 -3.49 -15.68 -10.89
N THR A 379 -3.08 -15.28 -12.11
CA THR A 379 -3.92 -15.44 -13.31
C THR A 379 -4.15 -16.92 -13.63
N VAL A 380 -3.08 -17.72 -13.65
CA VAL A 380 -3.19 -19.18 -13.90
C VAL A 380 -4.01 -19.87 -12.81
N GLU A 381 -3.76 -19.53 -11.54
CA GLU A 381 -4.51 -20.05 -10.39
C GLU A 381 -6.01 -19.73 -10.52
N SER A 382 -6.35 -18.48 -10.87
CA SER A 382 -7.74 -18.04 -11.01
C SER A 382 -8.47 -18.85 -12.08
N ASP A 383 -7.85 -19.06 -13.24
CA ASP A 383 -8.44 -19.83 -14.33
C ASP A 383 -8.60 -21.31 -13.98
N ILE A 384 -7.62 -21.89 -13.29
CA ILE A 384 -7.69 -23.28 -12.78
C ILE A 384 -8.85 -23.44 -11.79
N LYS A 385 -8.97 -22.53 -10.82
CA LYS A 385 -10.05 -22.53 -9.81
C LYS A 385 -11.42 -22.30 -10.45
N ALA A 386 -11.54 -21.33 -11.35
CA ALA A 386 -12.80 -21.02 -12.04
C ALA A 386 -13.30 -22.21 -12.88
N ALA A 387 -12.39 -23.01 -13.42
CA ALA A 387 -12.71 -24.21 -14.18
C ALA A 387 -12.85 -25.48 -13.33
N ASN A 388 -12.69 -25.40 -12.00
CA ASN A 388 -12.71 -26.54 -11.07
C ASN A 388 -11.81 -27.70 -11.54
N LEU A 389 -10.58 -27.39 -11.94
CA LEU A 389 -9.64 -28.40 -12.43
C LEU A 389 -8.88 -29.04 -11.27
N ASP A 390 -8.74 -30.36 -11.34
CA ASP A 390 -7.83 -31.14 -10.50
C ASP A 390 -6.48 -31.23 -11.20
N CYS A 391 -5.44 -30.59 -10.67
CA CYS A 391 -4.11 -30.57 -11.30
C CYS A 391 -2.98 -30.23 -10.32
N TYR A 392 -1.75 -30.50 -10.73
CA TYR A 392 -0.54 -29.97 -10.09
C TYR A 392 0.02 -28.82 -10.92
N LEU A 393 0.29 -27.68 -10.28
CA LEU A 393 0.97 -26.54 -10.89
C LEU A 393 2.37 -26.39 -10.29
N ILE A 394 3.38 -26.59 -11.12
CA ILE A 394 4.77 -26.26 -10.80
C ILE A 394 4.96 -24.76 -10.97
N VAL A 395 5.38 -24.10 -9.91
CA VAL A 395 5.78 -22.69 -9.90
C VAL A 395 7.31 -22.64 -9.92
N ALA A 396 7.89 -22.41 -11.08
CA ALA A 396 9.34 -22.34 -11.25
C ALA A 396 9.89 -20.99 -10.76
N ASP A 397 11.01 -21.01 -10.04
CA ASP A 397 11.66 -19.78 -9.59
C ASP A 397 12.35 -19.07 -10.77
N THR A 398 11.83 -17.90 -11.14
CA THR A 398 12.40 -17.03 -12.17
C THR A 398 12.83 -15.67 -11.62
N GLY A 399 12.96 -15.56 -10.29
CA GLY A 399 13.19 -14.27 -9.63
C GLY A 399 11.99 -13.31 -9.76
N GLY A 400 10.78 -13.83 -9.98
CA GLY A 400 9.57 -13.04 -10.14
C GLY A 400 9.36 -12.47 -11.55
N LEU A 401 9.88 -13.11 -12.59
CA LEU A 401 9.69 -12.70 -13.98
C LEU A 401 8.54 -13.47 -14.66
N SER A 402 7.77 -12.78 -15.51
CA SER A 402 6.71 -13.41 -16.31
C SER A 402 7.28 -14.48 -17.26
N VAL A 403 6.44 -15.37 -17.77
CA VAL A 403 6.87 -16.44 -18.69
C VAL A 403 7.70 -15.89 -19.84
N GLU A 404 7.18 -14.93 -20.60
CA GLU A 404 7.86 -14.42 -21.80
C GLU A 404 9.17 -13.70 -21.45
N SER A 405 9.18 -12.88 -20.39
CA SER A 405 10.39 -12.18 -19.95
C SER A 405 11.46 -13.15 -19.43
N ALA A 406 11.06 -14.17 -18.67
CA ALA A 406 11.98 -15.17 -18.13
C ALA A 406 12.57 -16.05 -19.25
N VAL A 407 11.74 -16.41 -20.24
CA VAL A 407 12.16 -17.13 -21.45
C VAL A 407 13.14 -16.28 -22.27
N ALA A 408 12.83 -15.00 -22.51
CA ALA A 408 13.71 -14.08 -23.24
C ALA A 408 15.03 -13.81 -22.50
N GLY A 409 14.97 -13.67 -21.17
CA GLY A 409 16.11 -13.47 -20.29
C GLY A 409 16.94 -14.74 -20.02
N ARG A 410 16.58 -15.89 -20.61
CA ARG A 410 17.24 -17.20 -20.39
C ARG A 410 17.30 -17.63 -18.93
N ILE A 411 16.28 -17.27 -18.17
CA ILE A 411 16.07 -17.69 -16.77
C ILE A 411 15.13 -18.88 -16.72
N PHE A 412 14.05 -18.84 -17.52
CA PHE A 412 13.17 -19.99 -17.72
C PHE A 412 13.65 -20.76 -18.96
N THR A 413 14.40 -21.84 -18.73
CA THR A 413 15.02 -22.72 -19.72
C THR A 413 14.65 -24.18 -19.50
N ALA A 414 14.96 -25.05 -20.48
CA ALA A 414 14.79 -26.50 -20.36
C ALA A 414 15.46 -27.07 -19.10
N GLU A 415 16.67 -26.63 -18.78
CA GLU A 415 17.42 -27.06 -17.60
C GLU A 415 16.77 -26.59 -16.30
N SER A 416 16.28 -25.34 -16.26
CA SER A 416 15.58 -24.81 -15.08
C SER A 416 14.29 -25.61 -14.82
N ILE A 417 13.55 -26.00 -15.86
CA ILE A 417 12.35 -26.82 -15.77
C ILE A 417 12.72 -28.22 -15.28
N ALA A 418 13.75 -28.84 -15.86
CA ALA A 418 14.25 -30.15 -15.42
C ALA A 418 14.72 -30.15 -13.97
N THR A 419 15.34 -29.07 -13.52
CA THR A 419 15.73 -28.87 -12.13
C THR A 419 14.50 -28.78 -11.23
N ALA A 420 13.50 -27.97 -11.60
CA ALA A 420 12.24 -27.84 -10.84
C ALA A 420 11.48 -29.16 -10.71
N LEU A 421 11.41 -29.98 -11.77
CA LEU A 421 10.77 -31.32 -11.72
C LEU A 421 11.43 -32.22 -10.67
N LYS A 422 12.77 -32.18 -10.60
CA LYS A 422 13.56 -32.99 -9.65
C LYS A 422 13.47 -32.45 -8.23
N GLU A 423 13.76 -31.16 -8.04
CA GLU A 423 13.78 -30.52 -6.73
C GLU A 423 12.42 -30.57 -6.05
N TYR A 424 11.34 -30.42 -6.82
CA TYR A 424 9.98 -30.45 -6.26
C TYR A 424 9.35 -31.84 -6.24
N SER A 425 10.12 -32.88 -6.59
CA SER A 425 9.72 -34.28 -6.48
C SER A 425 8.37 -34.62 -7.15
N ILE A 426 8.11 -34.02 -8.32
CA ILE A 426 6.81 -34.19 -9.00
C ILE A 426 6.57 -35.64 -9.44
N ALA A 427 7.63 -36.39 -9.72
CA ALA A 427 7.56 -37.78 -10.16
C ALA A 427 6.97 -38.70 -9.08
N ASP A 428 6.98 -38.27 -7.81
CA ASP A 428 6.37 -39.01 -6.71
C ASP A 428 4.86 -38.75 -6.60
N LEU A 429 4.36 -37.72 -7.29
CA LEU A 429 2.97 -37.26 -7.23
C LEU A 429 2.09 -37.78 -8.36
N VAL A 430 2.69 -38.24 -9.47
CA VAL A 430 1.97 -38.74 -10.67
C VAL A 430 2.58 -40.03 -11.23
N ASP A 431 1.75 -40.87 -11.85
CA ASP A 431 2.17 -42.13 -12.49
C ASP A 431 2.43 -41.96 -14.01
N HIS A 432 2.61 -40.72 -14.48
CA HIS A 432 2.90 -40.40 -15.89
C HIS A 432 4.03 -39.36 -16.00
N THR A 433 4.66 -39.27 -17.17
CA THR A 433 5.76 -38.33 -17.45
C THR A 433 5.36 -37.35 -18.55
N THR A 434 4.30 -36.56 -18.29
CA THR A 434 3.79 -35.55 -19.24
C THR A 434 3.68 -34.21 -18.54
N LEU A 435 4.29 -33.19 -19.12
CA LEU A 435 4.32 -31.82 -18.59
C LEU A 435 3.68 -30.86 -19.60
N ILE A 436 2.80 -29.99 -19.12
CA ILE A 436 2.20 -28.93 -19.92
C ILE A 436 2.94 -27.62 -19.68
N ILE A 437 3.62 -27.10 -20.71
CA ILE A 437 4.30 -25.81 -20.65
C ILE A 437 3.40 -24.68 -21.19
N PRO A 438 3.59 -23.42 -20.78
CA PRO A 438 2.84 -22.31 -21.34
C PRO A 438 3.13 -22.13 -22.83
N GLY A 439 2.13 -21.69 -23.61
CA GLY A 439 2.31 -21.46 -25.05
C GLY A 439 3.35 -20.40 -25.40
N LEU A 440 3.63 -19.46 -24.49
CA LEU A 440 4.71 -18.47 -24.62
C LEU A 440 6.11 -19.10 -24.47
N ALA A 441 6.20 -20.31 -23.92
CA ALA A 441 7.42 -21.09 -23.79
C ALA A 441 7.53 -22.18 -24.87
N ALA A 442 6.68 -22.20 -25.88
CA ALA A 442 6.61 -23.26 -26.91
C ALA A 442 7.98 -23.58 -27.56
N ARG A 443 8.83 -22.57 -27.75
CA ARG A 443 10.18 -22.74 -28.32
C ARG A 443 11.10 -23.66 -27.51
N LEU A 444 10.79 -23.86 -26.23
CA LEU A 444 11.57 -24.71 -25.32
C LEU A 444 11.12 -26.17 -25.37
N SER A 445 10.04 -26.52 -26.08
CA SER A 445 9.41 -27.84 -25.95
C SER A 445 10.37 -29.00 -26.25
N GLY A 446 11.08 -28.95 -27.38
CA GLY A 446 12.02 -29.99 -27.79
C GLY A 446 13.19 -30.15 -26.82
N GLU A 447 13.86 -29.04 -26.49
CA GLU A 447 14.98 -29.04 -25.53
C GLU A 447 14.53 -29.50 -24.12
N THR A 448 13.31 -29.15 -23.72
CA THR A 448 12.75 -29.57 -22.42
C THR A 448 12.43 -31.06 -22.43
N GLU A 449 11.89 -31.60 -23.52
CA GLU A 449 11.63 -33.04 -23.66
C GLU A 449 12.93 -33.85 -23.57
N GLU A 450 13.99 -33.41 -24.25
CA GLU A 450 15.33 -34.02 -24.16
C GLU A 450 15.93 -33.93 -22.75
N ALA A 451 15.85 -32.76 -22.11
CA ALA A 451 16.47 -32.53 -20.80
C ALA A 451 15.74 -33.24 -19.64
N THR A 452 14.43 -33.40 -19.76
CA THR A 452 13.58 -33.96 -18.69
C THR A 452 13.27 -35.44 -18.89
N GLY A 453 13.23 -35.91 -20.13
CA GLY A 453 12.66 -37.22 -20.48
C GLY A 453 11.13 -37.27 -20.34
N TRP A 454 10.47 -36.14 -20.10
CA TRP A 454 9.01 -36.02 -20.03
C TRP A 454 8.46 -35.59 -21.38
N LYS A 455 7.33 -36.16 -21.78
CA LYS A 455 6.56 -35.70 -22.93
C LYS A 455 6.07 -34.28 -22.68
N ILE A 456 6.37 -33.36 -23.59
CA ILE A 456 6.00 -31.94 -23.43
C ILE A 456 4.79 -31.60 -24.28
N LEU A 457 3.73 -31.15 -23.62
CA LEU A 457 2.55 -30.58 -24.27
C LEU A 457 2.63 -29.05 -24.22
N VAL A 458 2.50 -28.41 -25.37
CA VAL A 458 2.45 -26.94 -25.46
C VAL A 458 1.03 -26.48 -25.20
N GLY A 459 0.79 -25.90 -24.03
CA GLY A 459 -0.48 -25.31 -23.65
C GLY A 459 -0.78 -24.00 -24.39
N PRO A 460 -1.91 -23.36 -24.07
CA PRO A 460 -2.29 -22.08 -24.67
C PRO A 460 -1.33 -20.95 -24.25
N LYS A 461 -1.29 -19.87 -25.04
CA LYS A 461 -0.55 -18.64 -24.70
C LYS A 461 -1.20 -17.89 -23.52
N ASP A 462 -2.51 -17.97 -23.41
CA ASP A 462 -3.32 -17.36 -22.36
C ASP A 462 -3.95 -18.46 -21.48
N SER A 463 -3.90 -18.30 -20.16
CA SER A 463 -4.34 -19.33 -19.21
C SER A 463 -5.85 -19.57 -19.23
N SER A 464 -6.64 -18.64 -19.73
CA SER A 464 -8.08 -18.84 -19.93
C SER A 464 -8.39 -20.00 -20.90
N GLY A 465 -7.43 -20.38 -21.75
CA GLY A 465 -7.54 -21.52 -22.65
C GLY A 465 -7.27 -22.89 -22.00
N ILE A 466 -6.73 -22.95 -20.78
CA ILE A 466 -6.35 -24.20 -20.10
C ILE A 466 -7.52 -25.21 -20.05
N PRO A 467 -8.76 -24.82 -19.68
CA PRO A 467 -9.86 -25.78 -19.57
C PRO A 467 -10.22 -26.43 -20.91
N GLN A 468 -10.17 -25.67 -22.01
CA GLN A 468 -10.41 -26.21 -23.35
C GLN A 468 -9.28 -27.14 -23.77
N PHE A 469 -8.03 -26.71 -23.58
CA PHE A 469 -6.84 -27.49 -23.92
C PHE A 469 -6.85 -28.86 -23.23
N LEU A 470 -7.13 -28.91 -21.93
CA LEU A 470 -7.18 -30.17 -21.18
C LEU A 470 -8.32 -31.10 -21.66
N ARG A 471 -9.48 -30.55 -22.04
CA ARG A 471 -10.57 -31.36 -22.62
C ARG A 471 -10.17 -32.00 -23.94
N GLU A 472 -9.44 -31.29 -24.78
CA GLU A 472 -9.10 -31.75 -26.13
C GLU A 472 -7.86 -32.66 -26.15
N HIS A 473 -6.86 -32.37 -25.33
CA HIS A 473 -5.54 -33.01 -25.40
C HIS A 473 -5.24 -33.94 -24.22
N TRP A 474 -5.77 -33.66 -23.01
CA TRP A 474 -5.52 -34.52 -21.84
C TRP A 474 -6.50 -35.68 -21.74
N ARG A 475 -7.78 -35.45 -22.09
CA ARG A 475 -8.81 -36.51 -22.04
C ARG A 475 -8.74 -37.48 -23.23
N LYS A 476 -8.31 -37.03 -24.42
CA LYS A 476 -8.20 -37.91 -25.60
C LYS A 476 -7.05 -38.90 -25.51
N GLU A 477 -5.91 -38.52 -24.94
CA GLU A 477 -4.79 -39.43 -24.73
C GLU A 477 -5.15 -40.62 -23.82
N ARG A 478 -6.21 -40.52 -23.01
CA ARG A 478 -6.72 -41.61 -22.19
C ARG A 478 -7.71 -42.55 -22.86
N THR A 479 -8.33 -42.13 -23.95
CA THR A 479 -9.26 -43.01 -24.70
C THR A 479 -8.55 -43.90 -25.72
N GLU A 480 -7.24 -43.70 -25.92
CA GLU A 480 -6.42 -44.46 -26.89
C GLU A 480 -5.43 -45.44 -26.23
N ASP A 481 -5.53 -45.70 -24.93
CA ASP A 481 -4.82 -46.84 -24.32
C ASP A 481 -5.40 -48.15 -24.88
N PRO A 482 -4.57 -49.09 -25.38
CA PRO A 482 -5.06 -50.33 -25.96
C PRO A 482 -5.77 -51.15 -24.90
N GLN A 483 -7.05 -51.45 -25.12
CA GLN A 483 -7.73 -52.49 -24.36
C GLN A 483 -6.97 -53.83 -24.52
N PRO A 484 -6.84 -54.62 -23.45
CA PRO A 484 -6.09 -55.87 -23.45
C PRO A 484 -6.58 -56.88 -24.49
#